data_AF-Q89NQ5-F1
#
_entry.id   AF-Q89NQ5-F1
#
_cell.length_a   1.000
_cell.length_b   1.000
_cell.length_c   1.000
_cell.angle_alpha   90.00
_cell.angle_beta   90.00
_cell.angle_gamma   90.00
#
_symmetry.space_group_name_H-M   'P 1'
#
loop_
_entity.id
_entity.type
_entity.pdbx_description
1 polymer ?
#
loop_
_entity_poly.entity_id
_entity_poly.type
_entity_poly.pdbx_seq_one_letter_code
_entity_poly.pdbx_strand_id
1 'polypeptide(L)' 'MRAVELVCAVAFVLVVELLNTAVEKLADRLTLDHDKQIGQVKDMGSAAVGVALLMAGAFWIFAIVERLGFV' A
#
# COMPACT_ATOMS: atom_id res chain seq x y z
N MET A 1 -18.58 -6.72 13.42
CA MET A 1 -17.11 -6.82 13.60
C MET A 1 -16.33 -6.47 12.32
N ARG A 2 -16.86 -6.74 11.12
CA ARG A 2 -16.31 -6.36 9.78
C ARG A 2 -15.82 -4.92 9.60
N ALA A 3 -16.52 -3.93 10.19
CA ALA A 3 -16.17 -2.52 9.99
C ALA A 3 -14.75 -2.22 10.47
N VAL A 4 -14.30 -2.87 11.55
CA VAL A 4 -12.94 -2.71 12.07
C VAL A 4 -11.92 -3.28 11.08
N GLU A 5 -12.19 -4.44 10.48
CA GLU A 5 -11.30 -5.06 9.48
C GLU A 5 -11.12 -4.16 8.26
N LEU A 6 -12.22 -3.60 7.72
CA LEU A 6 -12.16 -2.69 6.57
C LEU A 6 -11.45 -1.37 6.91
N VAL A 7 -11.69 -0.83 8.11
CA VAL A 7 -10.98 0.37 8.59
C VAL A 7 -9.48 0.08 8.76
N CYS A 8 -9.12 -1.05 9.35
CA CYS A 8 -7.72 -1.49 9.49
C CYS A 8 -7.05 -1.70 8.12
N ALA A 9 -7.77 -2.24 7.14
CA ALA A 9 -7.26 -2.41 5.78
C ALA A 9 -6.89 -1.08 5.13
N VAL A 10 -7.77 -0.07 5.23
CA VAL A 10 -7.51 1.28 4.71
C VAL A 10 -6.39 1.96 5.49
N ALA A 11 -6.41 1.87 6.82
CA ALA A 11 -5.34 2.42 7.66
C ALA A 11 -3.97 1.80 7.32
N PHE A 12 -3.93 0.50 7.03
CA PHE A 12 -2.70 -0.17 6.59
C PHE A 12 -2.18 0.37 5.25
N VAL A 13 -3.05 0.58 4.25
CA VAL A 13 -2.66 1.22 2.99
C VAL A 13 -2.06 2.61 3.24
N LEU A 14 -2.67 3.42 4.12
CA LEU A 14 -2.14 4.74 4.47
C LEU A 14 -0.78 4.68 5.15
N VAL A 15 -0.57 3.71 6.05
CA VAL A 15 0.74 3.49 6.68
C VAL A 15 1.80 3.18 5.63
N VAL A 16 1.50 2.27 4.69
CA VAL A 16 2.44 1.88 3.63
C VAL A 16 2.73 3.06 2.68
N GLU A 17 1.72 3.87 2.35
CA GLU A 17 1.88 5.08 1.51
C GLU A 17 2.78 6.14 2.18
N LEU A 18 2.58 6.37 3.48
CA LEU A 18 3.41 7.29 4.26
C LEU A 18 4.86 6.82 4.31
N LEU A 19 5.08 5.51 4.47
CA LEU A 19 6.41 4.92 4.43
C LEU A 19 7.03 5.03 3.03
N ASN A 20 6.28 4.78 1.95
CA ASN A 20 6.75 4.96 0.57
C ASN A 20 7.20 6.42 0.34
N THR A 21 6.36 7.38 0.71
CA THR A 21 6.67 8.81 0.60
C THR A 21 7.90 9.20 1.42
N ALA A 22 8.08 8.63 2.61
CA ALA A 22 9.25 8.88 3.44
C ALA A 22 10.54 8.37 2.78
N VAL A 23 10.50 7.18 2.18
CA VAL A 23 11.62 6.59 1.44
C VAL A 23 11.95 7.40 0.19
N GLU A 24 10.93 7.81 -0.59
CA GLU A 24 11.11 8.66 -1.78
C GLU A 24 11.78 9.99 -1.42
N LYS A 25 11.28 10.69 -0.40
CA LYS A 25 11.86 11.96 0.06
C LYS A 25 13.27 11.81 0.59
N LEU A 26 13.58 10.70 1.26
CA LEU A 26 14.95 10.42 1.72
C LEU A 26 15.87 10.19 0.52
N ALA A 27 15.42 9.42 -0.48
CA ALA A 27 16.20 9.13 -1.67
C ALA A 27 16.46 10.39 -2.51
N ASP A 28 15.43 11.24 -2.70
CA ASP A 28 15.55 12.54 -3.40
C ASP A 28 16.51 13.50 -2.70
N ARG A 29 16.63 13.39 -1.36
CA ARG A 29 17.57 14.20 -0.59
C ARG A 29 19.01 13.70 -0.71
N LEU A 30 19.22 12.41 -0.95
CA LEU A 30 20.57 11.82 -1.04
C LEU A 30 21.28 12.16 -2.35
N THR A 31 20.56 12.19 -3.48
CA THR A 31 21.11 12.66 -4.75
C THR A 31 19.98 13.11 -5.68
N LEU A 32 20.26 14.17 -6.43
CA LEU A 32 19.37 14.68 -7.48
C LEU A 32 19.72 14.11 -8.86
N ASP A 33 20.87 13.43 -8.98
CA ASP A 33 21.25 12.73 -10.20
C ASP A 33 20.45 11.45 -10.36
N HIS A 34 20.18 11.07 -11.61
CA HIS A 34 19.49 9.81 -11.91
C HIS A 34 20.39 8.60 -11.55
N ASP A 35 20.23 8.09 -10.34
CA ASP A 35 20.82 6.83 -9.90
C ASP A 35 19.85 5.66 -10.14
N LYS A 36 20.29 4.69 -10.93
CA LYS A 36 19.51 3.48 -11.25
C LYS A 36 19.16 2.66 -10.01
N GLN A 37 20.03 2.63 -9.00
CA GLN A 37 19.77 1.92 -7.73
C GLN A 37 18.68 2.63 -6.92
N ILE A 38 18.67 3.96 -6.92
CA ILE A 38 17.59 4.73 -6.29
C ILE A 38 16.25 4.52 -7.00
N GLY A 39 16.27 4.43 -8.34
CA GLY A 39 15.09 4.02 -9.11
C GLY A 39 14.51 2.70 -8.62
N GLN A 40 15.35 1.67 -8.43
CA GLN A 40 14.92 0.37 -7.91
C GLN A 40 14.33 0.46 -6.50
N VAL A 41 14.90 1.27 -5.61
CA VAL A 41 14.37 1.48 -4.25
C VAL A 41 12.97 2.09 -4.30
N LYS A 42 12.74 3.08 -5.17
CA LYS A 42 11.41 3.71 -5.36
C LYS A 42 10.40 2.72 -5.93
N ASP A 43 10.82 1.90 -6.89
CA ASP A 43 9.96 0.86 -7.46
C ASP A 43 9.54 -0.17 -6.40
N MET A 44 10.44 -0.55 -5.50
CA MET A 44 10.12 -1.45 -4.38
C MET A 44 9.10 -0.83 -3.41
N GLY A 45 9.25 0.47 -3.11
CA GLY A 45 8.29 1.20 -2.27
C GLY A 45 6.88 1.25 -2.89
N SER A 46 6.82 1.58 -4.18
CA SER A 46 5.56 1.58 -4.95
C SER A 46 4.95 0.17 -5.07
N ALA A 47 5.78 -0.87 -5.21
CA ALA A 47 5.32 -2.25 -5.22
C ALA A 47 4.70 -2.66 -3.87
N ALA A 48 5.25 -2.20 -2.75
CA ALA A 48 4.68 -2.45 -1.42
C ALA A 48 3.28 -1.82 -1.27
N VAL A 49 3.10 -0.59 -1.78
CA VAL A 49 1.77 0.05 -1.86
C VAL A 49 0.81 -0.79 -2.70
N GLY A 50 1.26 -1.28 -3.87
CA GLY A 50 0.46 -2.16 -4.73
C GLY A 50 -0.01 -3.42 -4.00
N VAL A 51 0.86 -4.08 -3.23
CA VAL A 51 0.50 -5.24 -2.41
C VAL A 51 -0.52 -4.88 -1.32
N ALA A 52 -0.34 -3.74 -0.65
CA ALA A 52 -1.29 -3.27 0.36
C ALA A 52 -2.68 -3.00 -0.24
N LEU A 53 -2.74 -2.42 -1.45
CA LEU A 53 -3.98 -2.21 -2.18
C LEU A 53 -4.66 -3.51 -2.59
N LEU A 54 -3.90 -4.51 -3.06
CA LEU A 54 -4.44 -5.84 -3.38
C LEU A 54 -5.04 -6.51 -2.14
N MET A 55 -4.38 -6.41 -0.99
CA MET A 55 -4.89 -6.94 0.27
C MET A 55 -6.17 -6.22 0.71
N ALA A 56 -6.21 -4.89 0.64
CA ALA A 56 -7.41 -4.13 0.94
C ALA A 56 -8.56 -4.50 -0.01
N GLY A 57 -8.28 -4.64 -1.30
CA GLY A 57 -9.23 -5.11 -2.30
C GLY A 57 -9.79 -6.49 -1.98
N ALA A 58 -8.93 -7.44 -1.56
CA ALA A 58 -9.36 -8.77 -1.15
C ALA A 58 -10.32 -8.73 0.05
N PHE A 59 -10.05 -7.92 1.07
CA PHE A 59 -10.93 -7.78 2.22
C PHE A 59 -12.28 -7.15 1.85
N TRP A 60 -12.29 -6.15 0.96
CA TRP A 60 -13.52 -5.56 0.46
C TRP A 60 -14.35 -6.53 -0.38
N ILE A 61 -13.71 -7.25 -1.31
CA ILE A 61 -14.38 -8.28 -2.13
C ILE A 61 -15.01 -9.34 -1.23
N PHE A 62 -14.23 -9.86 -0.27
CA PHE A 62 -14.74 -10.86 0.67
C PHE A 62 -15.94 -10.34 1.47
N ALA A 63 -15.85 -9.11 1.99
CA ALA A 63 -16.95 -8.50 2.73
C ALA A 63 -18.22 -8.30 1.87
N ILE A 64 -18.07 -7.97 0.58
CA ILE A 64 -19.19 -7.82 -0.36
C ILE A 64 -19.80 -9.18 -0.70
N VAL A 65 -18.98 -10.18 -1.02
CA VAL A 65 -19.42 -11.54 -1.39
C VAL A 65 -20.28 -12.15 -0.27
N GLU A 66 -19.82 -12.03 0.98
CA GLU A 66 -20.62 -12.48 2.13
C GLU A 66 -21.87 -11.66 2.35
N ARG A 67 -21.81 -10.32 2.18
CA ARG A 67 -23.00 -9.48 2.31
C ARG A 67 -24.08 -9.82 1.28
N LEU A 68 -23.69 -10.34 0.12
CA LEU A 68 -24.58 -10.82 -0.92
C LEU A 68 -25.07 -12.27 -0.67
N GLY A 69 -24.59 -12.95 0.37
CA GLY A 69 -25.01 -14.30 0.76
C GLY A 69 -24.39 -15.43 -0.09
N PHE A 70 -23.28 -15.16 -0.78
CA PHE A 70 -22.53 -16.19 -1.52
C PHE A 70 -21.59 -17.00 -0.62
N VAL A 71 -21.32 -16.51 0.59
CA VAL A 71 -20.57 -17.12 1.70
C VAL A 71 -21.41 -16.87 2.95
#